data_AF-A0A7S2CQ75-F1
#
_entry.id   AF-A0A7S2CQ75-F1
#
_cell.length_a   1.000
_cell.length_b   1.000
_cell.length_c   1.000
_cell.angle_alpha   90.00
_cell.angle_beta   90.00
_cell.angle_gamma   90.00
#
_symmetry.space_group_name_H-M   'P 1'
#
loop_
_entity.id
_entity.type
_entity.pdbx_description
1 polymer ?
#
loop_
_entity_poly.entity_id
_entity_poly.type
_entity_poly.pdbx_seq_one_letter_code
_entity_poly.pdbx_strand_id
1 'polypeptide(L)'
;GVQGGLPLELYAYLGCIENGQSFRALAGDRGVGTFGGSEDHTAIMGCTRDALAVFGFCPTRFEQSVPFPASLRFVVAVSGVIAEKTSSAKERYNEAALRARYAAQALCVTFLADALDEMSRGAS
;
A
#
# COMPACT_ATOMS: atom_id res chain seq x y z
N GLY A 1 5.59 4.35 26.18
CA GLY A 1 5.88 5.65 25.54
C GLY A 1 6.91 5.42 24.47
N VAL A 2 6.53 5.54 23.20
CA VAL A 2 7.44 5.46 22.05
C VAL A 2 7.64 6.88 21.56
N GLN A 3 8.57 7.61 22.15
CA GLN A 3 9.03 8.89 21.64
C GLN A 3 10.38 8.64 20.97
N GLY A 4 10.42 8.69 19.64
CA GLY A 4 11.63 8.49 18.85
C GLY A 4 11.40 8.04 17.40
N GLY A 5 10.20 7.57 17.04
CA GLY A 5 9.85 7.20 15.67
C GLY A 5 9.40 8.40 14.84
N LEU A 6 9.69 8.38 13.54
CA LEU A 6 9.11 9.33 12.59
C LEU A 6 7.60 9.10 12.46
N PRO A 7 6.78 10.12 12.17
CA PRO A 7 5.33 9.96 12.06
C PRO A 7 4.94 8.96 10.96
N LEU A 8 3.93 8.11 11.18
CA LEU A 8 3.42 7.17 10.16
C LEU A 8 2.97 7.88 8.87
N GLU A 9 2.55 9.13 8.98
CA GLU A 9 2.24 9.99 7.83
C GLU A 9 3.45 10.22 6.92
N LEU A 10 4.66 10.26 7.49
CA LEU A 10 5.88 10.33 6.69
C LEU A 10 6.04 9.07 5.84
N TYR A 11 5.74 7.89 6.38
CA TYR A 11 5.91 6.62 5.65
C TYR A 11 4.98 6.59 4.43
N ALA A 12 3.72 7.02 4.63
CA ALA A 12 2.76 7.18 3.56
C ALA A 12 3.21 8.22 2.52
N TYR A 13 3.70 9.37 2.98
CA TYR A 13 4.18 10.45 2.12
C TYR A 13 5.37 10.03 1.23
N LEU A 14 6.32 9.25 1.75
CA LEU A 14 7.44 8.76 0.94
C LEU A 14 6.98 7.89 -0.22
N GLY A 15 5.92 7.09 -0.04
CA GLY A 15 5.29 6.36 -1.14
C GLY A 15 4.69 7.29 -2.21
N CYS A 16 4.13 8.44 -1.81
CA CYS A 16 3.64 9.47 -2.73
C CYS A 16 4.77 10.13 -3.54
N ILE A 17 5.97 10.29 -2.95
CA ILE A 17 7.15 10.78 -3.69
C ILE A 17 7.53 9.81 -4.81
N GLU A 18 7.51 8.50 -4.53
CA GLU A 18 7.80 7.49 -5.55
C GLU A 18 6.72 7.45 -6.64
N ASN A 19 5.44 7.39 -6.24
CA ASN A 19 4.35 7.13 -7.18
C ASN A 19 3.79 8.38 -7.87
N GLY A 20 4.22 9.57 -7.44
CA GLY A 20 3.81 10.85 -8.02
C GLY A 20 2.41 11.33 -7.63
N GLN A 21 1.70 10.63 -6.75
CA GLN A 21 0.38 11.04 -6.29
C GLN A 21 0.46 12.15 -5.24
N SER A 22 -0.59 12.95 -5.14
CA SER A 22 -0.72 13.95 -4.09
C SER A 22 -0.90 13.30 -2.73
N PHE A 23 -0.30 13.91 -1.70
CA PHE A 23 -0.49 13.52 -0.31
C PHE A 23 -1.20 14.66 0.44
N ARG A 24 -2.50 14.51 0.68
CA ARG A 24 -3.34 15.55 1.29
C ARG A 24 -3.23 16.86 0.49
N ALA A 25 -2.86 17.97 1.14
CA ALA A 25 -2.66 19.27 0.50
C ALA A 25 -1.33 19.38 -0.28
N LEU A 26 -0.44 18.40 -0.17
CA LEU A 26 0.82 18.39 -0.91
C LEU A 26 0.59 17.82 -2.30
N ALA A 27 0.76 18.66 -3.32
CA ALA A 27 0.64 18.25 -4.70
C ALA A 27 1.73 17.23 -5.07
N GLY A 28 1.34 16.16 -5.75
CA GLY A 28 2.27 15.21 -6.34
C GLY A 28 3.02 15.78 -7.54
N ASP A 29 4.06 15.07 -7.97
CA ASP A 29 4.86 15.39 -9.16
C ASP A 29 5.07 14.11 -10.01
N ARG A 30 6.00 14.10 -10.97
CA ARG A 30 6.25 13.00 -11.91
C ARG A 30 6.50 11.64 -11.26
N GLY A 31 7.04 11.61 -10.04
CA GLY A 31 7.51 10.40 -9.37
C GLY A 31 8.53 9.62 -10.20
N VAL A 32 8.73 8.33 -9.88
CA VAL A 32 9.45 7.38 -10.74
C VAL A 32 8.52 6.68 -11.74
N GLY A 33 7.22 6.94 -11.61
CA GLY A 33 6.11 6.57 -12.48
C GLY A 33 5.53 5.16 -12.28
N THR A 34 5.87 4.49 -11.18
CA THR A 34 5.17 3.30 -10.70
C THR A 34 3.98 3.73 -9.83
N PHE A 35 2.82 3.10 -9.94
CA PHE A 35 1.66 3.42 -9.09
C PHE A 35 1.62 2.59 -7.80
N GLY A 36 2.79 2.42 -7.18
CA GLY A 36 2.96 1.58 -5.99
C GLY A 36 2.43 2.21 -4.70
N GLY A 37 2.27 1.38 -3.67
CA GLY A 37 1.92 1.81 -2.31
C GLY A 37 3.14 2.25 -1.49
N SER A 38 2.95 2.46 -0.19
CA SER A 38 4.02 2.86 0.76
C SER A 38 4.62 1.70 1.55
N GLU A 39 4.42 0.45 1.13
CA GLU A 39 4.81 -0.74 1.91
C GLU A 39 6.31 -0.78 2.20
N ASP A 40 7.16 -0.71 1.17
CA ASP A 40 8.62 -0.74 1.33
C ASP A 40 9.12 0.38 2.25
N HIS A 41 8.59 1.59 2.06
CA HIS A 41 8.89 2.75 2.90
C HIS A 41 8.49 2.51 4.36
N THR A 42 7.30 1.94 4.58
CA THR A 42 6.80 1.60 5.91
C THR A 42 7.67 0.52 6.58
N ALA A 43 8.10 -0.48 5.82
CA ALA A 43 8.98 -1.54 6.32
C ALA A 43 10.36 -0.99 6.70
N ILE A 44 10.99 -0.18 5.84
CA ILE A 44 12.32 0.39 6.09
C ILE A 44 12.29 1.29 7.32
N MET A 45 11.30 2.16 7.43
CA MET A 45 11.25 3.17 8.49
C MET A 45 10.67 2.65 9.80
N GLY A 46 9.76 1.68 9.73
CA GLY A 46 9.01 1.14 10.87
C GLY A 46 9.57 -0.15 11.46
N CYS A 47 10.64 -0.72 10.89
CA CYS A 47 11.18 -1.98 11.41
C CYS A 47 11.92 -1.81 12.74
N THR A 48 11.86 -2.87 13.55
CA THR A 48 12.66 -3.01 14.77
C THR A 48 13.41 -4.33 14.71
N ARG A 49 14.56 -4.38 15.38
CA ARG A 49 15.37 -5.60 15.48
C ARG A 49 14.55 -6.75 16.07
N ASP A 50 14.77 -7.96 15.55
CA ASP A 50 14.21 -9.22 16.03
C ASP A 50 12.68 -9.26 16.13
N ALA A 51 11.98 -8.48 15.30
CA ALA A 51 10.52 -8.51 15.22
C ALA A 51 10.01 -8.32 13.80
N LEU A 52 8.83 -8.88 13.54
CA LEU A 52 8.01 -8.62 12.37
C LEU A 52 6.94 -7.59 12.74
N ALA A 53 6.73 -6.60 11.90
CA ALA A 53 5.69 -5.61 12.11
C ALA A 53 4.50 -5.85 11.17
N VAL A 54 3.30 -5.71 11.70
CA VAL A 54 2.04 -5.75 10.96
C VAL A 54 1.53 -4.33 10.84
N PHE A 55 1.34 -3.89 9.60
CA PHE A 55 0.81 -2.57 9.27
C PHE A 55 -0.47 -2.70 8.45
N GLY A 56 -1.40 -1.79 8.70
CA GLY A 56 -2.51 -1.52 7.82
C GLY A 56 -2.23 -0.30 6.94
N PHE A 57 -2.85 -0.25 5.76
CA PHE A 57 -2.72 0.84 4.80
C PHE A 57 -4.08 1.51 4.53
N CYS A 58 -4.04 2.74 4.02
CA CYS A 58 -5.21 3.57 3.71
C CYS A 58 -6.16 3.80 4.91
N PRO A 59 -5.72 4.45 6.01
CA PRO A 59 -4.41 5.08 6.23
C PRO A 59 -3.34 4.13 6.80
N THR A 60 -2.07 4.54 6.72
CA THR A 60 -0.96 3.80 7.35
C THR A 60 -1.12 3.78 8.87
N ARG A 61 -1.19 2.58 9.44
CA ARG A 61 -1.36 2.34 10.87
C ARG A 61 -0.51 1.16 11.32
N PHE A 62 0.11 1.30 12.48
CA PHE A 62 0.79 0.18 13.13
C PHE A 62 -0.23 -0.66 13.87
N GLU A 63 -0.32 -1.94 13.53
CA GLU A 63 -1.26 -2.87 14.14
C GLU A 63 -0.60 -3.65 15.28
N GLN A 64 0.56 -4.25 15.00
CA GLN A 64 1.20 -5.17 15.93
C GLN A 64 2.70 -5.34 15.62
N SER A 65 3.48 -5.60 16.66
CA SER A 65 4.84 -6.14 16.55
C SER A 65 4.83 -7.58 17.06
N VAL A 66 5.34 -8.49 16.25
CA VAL A 66 5.45 -9.93 16.53
C VAL A 66 6.93 -10.27 16.70
N PRO A 67 7.39 -10.65 17.90
CA PRO A 67 8.78 -11.08 18.11
C PRO A 67 9.15 -12.22 17.17
N PHE A 68 10.31 -12.11 16.51
CA PHE A 68 10.78 -13.15 15.62
C PHE A 68 11.43 -14.29 16.44
N PRO A 69 11.03 -15.55 16.28
CA PRO A 69 11.58 -16.64 17.09
C PRO A 69 13.08 -16.83 16.88
N ALA A 70 13.85 -16.89 17.96
CA ALA A 70 15.31 -17.06 17.90
C ALA A 70 15.76 -18.38 17.26
N SER A 71 14.89 -19.39 17.26
CA SER A 71 15.10 -20.69 16.62
C SER A 71 14.87 -20.68 15.11
N LEU A 72 14.31 -19.61 14.55
CA LEU A 72 14.01 -19.49 13.14
C LEU A 72 14.95 -18.49 12.45
N ARG A 73 15.07 -18.66 11.13
CA ARG A 73 15.81 -17.77 10.23
C ARG A 73 15.03 -17.61 8.94
N PHE A 74 14.95 -16.38 8.43
CA PHE A 74 14.57 -16.18 7.03
C PHE A 74 15.77 -16.48 6.15
N VAL A 75 15.55 -17.24 5.08
CA VAL A 75 16.54 -17.48 4.03
C VAL A 75 16.01 -16.84 2.76
N VAL A 76 16.75 -15.87 2.22
CA VAL A 76 16.42 -15.21 0.96
C VAL A 76 17.26 -15.87 -0.13
N ALA A 77 16.61 -16.61 -1.03
CA ALA A 77 17.24 -17.21 -2.21
C ALA A 77 16.89 -16.39 -3.45
N VAL A 78 17.91 -15.89 -4.14
CA VAL A 78 17.74 -15.05 -5.33
C VAL A 78 17.63 -15.93 -6.57
N SER A 79 16.63 -15.70 -7.42
CA SER A 79 16.37 -16.50 -8.64
C SER A 79 17.45 -16.35 -9.72
N GLY A 80 18.31 -15.35 -9.62
CA GLY A 80 19.30 -14.99 -10.65
C GLY A 80 18.70 -14.28 -11.86
N VAL A 81 17.37 -14.14 -11.94
CA VAL A 81 16.69 -13.43 -13.02
C VAL A 81 16.71 -11.93 -12.75
N ILE A 82 17.23 -11.14 -13.69
CA ILE A 82 17.20 -9.69 -13.60
C ILE A 82 15.76 -9.23 -13.84
N ALA A 83 15.15 -8.65 -12.81
CA ALA A 83 13.91 -7.92 -12.96
C ALA A 83 14.23 -6.55 -13.58
N GLU A 84 14.25 -6.48 -14.92
CA GLU A 84 14.44 -5.23 -15.62
C GLU A 84 13.28 -4.27 -15.30
N LYS A 85 13.61 -3.10 -14.73
CA LYS A 85 12.67 -2.00 -14.52
C LYS A 85 12.42 -1.23 -15.83
N THR A 86 12.28 -1.95 -16.94
CA THR A 86 12.00 -1.37 -18.27
C THR A 86 10.61 -0.75 -18.30
N SER A 87 10.38 0.15 -19.25
CA SER A 87 9.07 0.81 -19.44
C SER A 87 7.92 -0.20 -19.56
N SER A 88 8.14 -1.34 -20.21
CA SER A 88 7.12 -2.38 -20.36
C SER A 88 6.81 -3.14 -19.06
N ALA A 89 7.80 -3.36 -18.19
CA ALA A 89 7.58 -3.94 -16.86
C ALA A 89 6.80 -2.97 -15.95
N LYS A 90 7.10 -1.67 -16.07
CA LYS A 90 6.38 -0.57 -15.41
C LYS A 90 4.92 -0.47 -15.88
N GLU A 91 4.66 -0.65 -17.17
CA GLU A 91 3.30 -0.71 -17.73
C GLU A 91 2.51 -1.88 -17.15
N ARG A 92 3.09 -3.10 -17.09
CA ARG A 92 2.40 -4.27 -16.52
C ARG A 92 2.11 -4.10 -15.03
N TYR A 93 3.02 -3.51 -14.28
CA TYR A 93 2.81 -3.18 -12.86
C TYR A 93 1.66 -2.17 -12.69
N ASN A 94 1.68 -1.08 -13.47
CA ASN A 94 0.65 -0.05 -13.41
C ASN A 94 -0.72 -0.55 -13.89
N GLU A 95 -0.76 -1.44 -14.89
CA GLU A 95 -1.98 -2.13 -15.33
C GLU A 95 -2.64 -2.90 -14.19
N ALA A 96 -1.88 -3.64 -13.39
CA ALA A 96 -2.43 -4.36 -12.24
C ALA A 96 -3.03 -3.40 -11.21
N ALA A 97 -2.33 -2.30 -10.90
CA ALA A 97 -2.83 -1.27 -9.99
C ALA A 97 -4.12 -0.60 -10.50
N LEU A 98 -4.18 -0.27 -11.80
CA LEU A 98 -5.36 0.30 -12.44
C LEU A 98 -6.54 -0.67 -12.43
N ARG A 99 -6.31 -1.96 -12.72
CA ARG A 99 -7.35 -3.00 -12.68
C ARG A 99 -7.94 -3.15 -11.29
N ALA A 100 -7.10 -3.18 -10.25
CA ALA A 100 -7.57 -3.23 -8.87
C ALA A 100 -8.45 -2.01 -8.54
N ARG A 101 -8.01 -0.81 -8.95
CA ARG A 101 -8.81 0.42 -8.79
C ARG A 101 -10.16 0.34 -9.51
N TYR A 102 -10.18 -0.07 -10.77
CA TYR A 102 -11.42 -0.17 -11.55
C TYR A 102 -12.37 -1.22 -10.98
N ALA A 103 -11.86 -2.37 -10.53
CA ALA A 103 -12.65 -3.38 -9.87
C ALA A 103 -13.30 -2.85 -8.57
N ALA A 104 -12.55 -2.12 -7.74
CA ALA A 104 -13.09 -1.50 -6.54
C ALA A 104 -14.17 -0.45 -6.84
N GLN A 105 -13.96 0.37 -7.88
CA GLN A 105 -14.95 1.35 -8.33
C GLN A 105 -16.24 0.67 -8.83
N ALA A 106 -16.11 -0.36 -9.65
CA ALA A 106 -17.25 -1.13 -10.17
C ALA A 106 -18.06 -1.77 -9.05
N LEU A 107 -17.40 -2.43 -8.09
CA LEU A 107 -18.07 -3.00 -6.93
C LEU A 107 -18.83 -1.93 -6.13
N CYS A 108 -18.22 -0.76 -5.91
CA CYS A 108 -18.86 0.31 -5.17
C CYS A 108 -20.14 0.82 -5.86
N VAL A 109 -20.13 0.95 -7.20
CA VAL A 109 -21.32 1.33 -7.98
C VAL A 109 -22.41 0.28 -7.86
N THR A 110 -22.07 -1.01 -7.99
CA THR A 110 -23.05 -2.10 -7.90
C THR A 110 -23.68 -2.18 -6.51
N PHE A 111 -22.87 -2.18 -5.45
CA PHE A 111 -23.37 -2.23 -4.07
C PHE A 111 -24.21 -1.00 -3.70
N LEU A 112 -23.85 0.18 -4.19
CA LEU A 112 -24.66 1.39 -3.97
C LEU A 112 -25.98 1.33 -4.72
N ALA A 113 -25.98 0.84 -5.96
CA ALA A 113 -27.20 0.63 -6.73
C ALA A 113 -28.14 -0.38 -6.05
N ASP A 114 -27.60 -1.52 -5.61
CA ASP A 114 -28.37 -2.55 -4.90
C ASP A 114 -28.96 -2.02 -3.58
N ALA A 115 -28.18 -1.27 -2.80
CA ALA A 115 -28.65 -0.66 -1.56
C ALA A 115 -29.75 0.38 -1.78
N LEU A 116 -29.65 1.20 -2.83
CA LEU A 116 -30.68 2.19 -3.18
C LEU A 116 -31.98 1.53 -3.68
N ASP A 117 -31.85 0.44 -4.44
CA ASP A 117 -32.98 -0.38 -4.89
C ASP A 117 -33.73 -1.03 -3.71
N GLU A 118 -32.99 -1.55 -2.74
CA GLU A 118 -33.56 -2.17 -1.53
C GLU A 118 -34.28 -1.13 -0.65
N MET A 119 -33.69 0.06 -0.48
CA MET A 119 -34.33 1.19 0.21
C MET A 119 -35.61 1.67 -0.49
N SER A 120 -35.66 1.60 -1.83
CA SER A 120 -36.84 1.99 -2.61
C SER A 120 -37.99 0.97 -2.50
N ARG A 121 -37.68 -0.32 -2.29
CA ARG A 121 -38.68 -1.39 -2.11
C ARG A 121 -39.19 -1.52 -0.68
N GLY A 122 -38.43 -1.08 0.32
CA GLY A 122 -38.84 -1.06 1.73
C GLY A 122 -39.72 0.13 2.13
N ALA A 123 -39.90 1.10 1.24
CA ALA A 123 -40.67 2.33 1.48
C ALA A 123 -42.11 2.29 0.91
N SER A 124 -42.55 1.15 0.38
CA SER A 124 -43.92 0.89 -0.13
C SER A 124 -44.69 -0.02 0.81
#